data_AF-A0A963QZX7-F1
#
_entry.id   AF-A0A963QZX7-F1
#
_cell.length_a   1.000
_cell.length_b   1.000
_cell.length_c   1.000
_cell.angle_alpha   90.00
_cell.angle_beta   90.00
_cell.angle_gamma   90.00
#
_symmetry.space_group_name_H-M   'P 1'
#
loop_
_entity.id
_entity.type
_entity.pdbx_description
1 polymer ?
#
loop_
_entity_poly.entity_id
_entity_poly.type
_entity_poly.pdbx_seq_one_letter_code
_entity_poly.pdbx_strand_id
1 'polypeptide(L)'
;MPERTDAISRRHADPPDPDRPLSDDEFERGLWAMRARRTRAATGLSQEAFGRRYGIPVASLRDWEQGWRAPDTAARAYLRVIRAMPAAVAEVLREPEEEPA
;
A
#
# COMPACT_ATOMS: atom_id res chain seq x y z
N MET A 1 6.97 23.59 19.01
CA MET A 1 6.22 22.32 18.98
C MET A 1 4.76 22.63 18.68
N PRO A 2 4.29 22.57 17.43
CA PRO A 2 2.87 22.59 17.14
C PRO A 2 2.31 21.17 17.09
N GLU A 3 1.02 21.10 17.35
CA GLU A 3 0.27 19.98 17.93
C GLU A 3 0.02 18.85 16.93
N ARG A 4 0.12 17.61 17.42
CA ARG A 4 -0.29 16.40 16.70
C ARG A 4 -1.82 16.29 16.76
N THR A 5 -2.50 17.00 15.89
CA THR A 5 -3.90 16.79 15.55
C THR A 5 -3.87 16.09 14.19
N ASP A 6 -4.13 14.79 14.08
CA ASP A 6 -5.48 14.26 14.14
C ASP A 6 -5.61 12.95 14.91
N ALA A 7 -6.65 12.92 15.72
CA ALA A 7 -7.14 11.76 16.43
C ALA A 7 -7.39 10.59 15.48
N ILE A 8 -6.94 9.40 15.89
CA ILE A 8 -7.44 8.10 15.43
C ILE A 8 -8.90 7.99 15.92
N SER A 9 -9.80 8.77 15.33
CA SER A 9 -11.23 8.63 15.56
C SER A 9 -11.72 7.50 14.66
N ARG A 10 -11.49 6.27 15.15
CA ARG A 10 -12.10 5.05 14.60
C ARG A 10 -13.61 5.20 14.74
N ARG A 11 -14.29 5.72 13.71
CA ARG A 11 -15.73 5.55 13.60
C ARG A 11 -15.99 4.04 13.48
N HIS A 12 -16.39 3.42 14.59
CA HIS A 12 -17.22 2.22 14.53
C HIS A 12 -18.59 2.69 14.04
N ALA A 13 -18.76 2.76 12.71
CA ALA A 13 -20.10 2.63 12.17
C ALA A 13 -20.59 1.21 12.50
N ASP A 14 -21.90 1.04 12.66
CA ASP A 14 -22.47 -0.31 12.71
C ASP A 14 -21.97 -1.08 11.48
N PRO A 15 -21.47 -2.31 11.66
CA PRO A 15 -21.03 -3.09 10.53
C PRO A 15 -22.20 -3.24 9.56
N PRO A 16 -21.96 -3.12 8.25
CA PRO A 16 -23.00 -3.40 7.27
C PRO A 16 -23.55 -4.82 7.50
N ASP A 17 -24.82 -5.02 7.15
CA ASP A 17 -25.44 -6.35 7.11
C ASP A 17 -24.49 -7.36 6.46
N PRO A 18 -24.06 -8.43 7.17
CA PRO A 18 -23.07 -9.37 6.66
C PRO A 18 -23.55 -10.13 5.42
N ASP A 19 -24.87 -10.23 5.23
CA ASP A 19 -25.48 -10.99 4.13
C ASP A 19 -25.77 -10.11 2.90
N ARG A 20 -25.60 -8.77 3.01
CA ARG A 20 -25.76 -7.91 1.83
C ARG A 20 -24.63 -8.16 0.82
N PRO A 21 -24.91 -8.07 -0.49
CA PRO A 21 -23.85 -8.14 -1.48
C PRO A 21 -22.87 -6.97 -1.31
N LEU A 22 -21.59 -7.25 -1.58
CA LEU A 22 -20.55 -6.23 -1.66
C LEU A 22 -20.86 -5.26 -2.81
N SER A 23 -20.67 -3.97 -2.57
CA SER A 23 -20.61 -3.02 -3.68
C SER A 23 -19.33 -3.22 -4.50
N ASP A 24 -19.33 -2.72 -5.74
CA ASP A 24 -18.14 -2.76 -6.60
C ASP A 24 -16.92 -2.13 -5.92
N ASP A 25 -17.11 -0.99 -5.26
CA ASP A 25 -16.04 -0.29 -4.54
C ASP A 25 -15.50 -1.12 -3.35
N GLU A 26 -16.38 -1.80 -2.62
CA GLU A 26 -15.98 -2.66 -1.50
C GLU A 26 -15.19 -3.86 -1.99
N PHE A 27 -15.67 -4.48 -3.07
CA PHE A 27 -14.98 -5.56 -3.74
C PHE A 27 -13.61 -5.11 -4.26
N GLU A 28 -13.54 -3.94 -4.92
CA GLU A 28 -12.28 -3.37 -5.41
C GLU A 28 -11.28 -3.13 -4.27
N ARG A 29 -11.70 -2.50 -3.18
CA ARG A 29 -10.83 -2.23 -2.02
C ARG A 29 -10.32 -3.53 -1.40
N GLY A 30 -11.19 -4.52 -1.23
CA GLY A 30 -10.81 -5.84 -0.69
C GLY A 30 -9.82 -6.60 -1.58
N LEU A 31 -10.09 -6.62 -2.90
CA LEU A 31 -9.22 -7.24 -3.89
C LEU A 31 -7.82 -6.62 -3.88
N TRP A 32 -7.76 -5.29 -3.87
CA TRP A 32 -6.48 -4.59 -3.90
C TRP A 32 -5.73 -4.62 -2.58
N ALA A 33 -6.44 -4.64 -1.44
CA ALA A 33 -5.81 -4.86 -0.15
C ALA A 33 -5.07 -6.19 -0.09
N MET A 34 -5.72 -7.26 -0.55
CA MET A 34 -5.10 -8.58 -0.66
C MET A 34 -3.91 -8.57 -1.63
N ARG A 35 -4.04 -7.94 -2.80
CA ARG A 35 -2.96 -7.86 -3.79
C ARG A 35 -1.75 -7.09 -3.27
N ALA A 36 -1.95 -5.92 -2.64
CA ALA A 36 -0.87 -5.12 -2.06
C ALA A 36 -0.12 -5.92 -0.98
N ARG A 37 -0.85 -6.53 -0.02
CA ARG A 37 -0.26 -7.38 1.02
C ARG A 37 0.57 -8.53 0.42
N ARG A 38 0.05 -9.20 -0.60
CA ARG A 38 0.75 -10.32 -1.27
C ARG A 38 2.00 -9.85 -2.01
N THR A 39 1.92 -8.72 -2.74
CA THR A 39 3.08 -8.14 -3.41
C THR A 39 4.18 -7.81 -2.40
N ARG A 40 3.85 -7.17 -1.27
CA ARG A 40 4.84 -6.91 -0.23
C ARG A 40 5.37 -8.20 0.39
N ALA A 41 4.50 -9.12 0.79
CA ALA A 41 4.89 -10.36 1.45
C ALA A 41 5.87 -11.18 0.60
N ALA A 42 5.70 -11.19 -0.73
CA ALA A 42 6.61 -11.87 -1.66
C ALA A 42 8.06 -11.31 -1.63
N THR A 43 8.26 -10.10 -1.13
CA THR A 43 9.59 -9.49 -0.99
C THR A 43 10.25 -9.75 0.37
N GLY A 44 9.50 -10.30 1.34
CA GLY A 44 9.97 -10.49 2.72
C GLY A 44 10.13 -9.19 3.54
N LEU A 45 9.67 -8.05 3.01
CA LEU A 45 9.89 -6.74 3.64
C LEU A 45 8.74 -6.33 4.59
N SER A 46 9.11 -5.57 5.63
CA SER A 46 8.15 -4.80 6.42
C SER A 46 7.49 -3.72 5.55
N GLN A 47 6.36 -3.16 6.01
CA GLN A 47 5.68 -2.07 5.29
C GLN A 47 6.61 -0.87 5.07
N GLU A 48 7.40 -0.50 6.08
CA GLU A 48 8.34 0.63 6.01
C GLU A 48 9.49 0.35 5.03
N ALA A 49 10.08 -0.84 5.09
CA ALA A 49 11.15 -1.22 4.19
C ALA A 49 10.67 -1.34 2.73
N PHE A 50 9.45 -1.86 2.53
CA PHE A 50 8.82 -1.92 1.21
C PHE A 50 8.52 -0.51 0.67
N GLY A 51 7.93 0.34 1.50
CA GLY A 51 7.62 1.72 1.14
C GLY A 51 8.87 2.49 0.72
N ARG A 52 9.94 2.42 1.52
CA ARG A 52 11.23 3.04 1.21
C ARG A 52 11.84 2.47 -0.08
N ARG A 53 11.90 1.15 -0.23
CA ARG A 53 12.53 0.50 -1.38
C ARG A 53 11.85 0.81 -2.71
N TYR A 54 10.53 0.95 -2.70
CA TYR A 54 9.74 1.11 -3.91
C TYR A 54 9.15 2.52 -4.07
N GLY A 55 9.55 3.49 -3.25
CA GLY A 55 9.02 4.85 -3.33
C GLY A 55 7.51 4.95 -3.08
N ILE A 56 6.95 4.06 -2.25
CA ILE A 56 5.53 4.07 -1.89
C ILE A 56 5.41 4.65 -0.47
N PRO A 57 4.66 5.75 -0.27
CA PRO A 57 4.43 6.28 1.08
C PRO A 57 3.81 5.20 1.98
N VAL A 58 4.42 4.98 3.16
CA VAL A 58 3.98 3.91 4.08
C VAL A 58 2.53 4.07 4.52
N ALA A 59 2.04 5.31 4.62
CA ALA A 59 0.63 5.60 4.92
C ALA A 59 -0.29 5.10 3.80
N SER A 60 0.03 5.39 2.53
CA SER A 60 -0.71 4.88 1.37
C SER A 60 -0.71 3.35 1.34
N LEU A 61 0.45 2.73 1.58
CA LEU A 61 0.55 1.27 1.64
C LEU A 61 -0.35 0.67 2.75
N ARG A 62 -0.41 1.30 3.93
CA ARG A 62 -1.28 0.87 5.03
C ARG A 62 -2.76 0.98 4.66
N ASP A 63 -3.16 2.09 4.06
CA ASP A 63 -4.55 2.30 3.62
C ASP A 63 -4.97 1.25 2.59
N TRP A 64 -4.07 0.94 1.64
CA TRP A 64 -4.30 -0.11 0.65
C TRP A 64 -4.36 -1.48 1.31
N GLU A 65 -3.34 -1.86 2.09
CA GLU A 65 -3.27 -3.17 2.75
C GLU A 65 -4.39 -3.39 3.78
N GLN A 66 -5.07 -2.36 4.25
CA GLN A 66 -6.24 -2.47 5.14
C GLN A 66 -7.58 -2.36 4.40
N GLY A 67 -7.58 -1.97 3.11
CA GLY A 67 -8.79 -1.80 2.33
C GLY A 67 -9.56 -0.52 2.65
N TRP A 68 -8.93 0.46 3.29
CA TRP A 68 -9.49 1.80 3.47
C TRP A 68 -9.61 2.54 2.14
N ARG A 69 -8.59 2.38 1.30
CA ARG A 69 -8.54 2.95 -0.05
C ARG A 69 -8.01 1.92 -1.03
N ALA A 70 -8.50 1.94 -2.26
CA ALA A 70 -7.84 1.21 -3.33
C ALA A 70 -6.67 2.05 -3.89
N PRO A 71 -5.58 1.42 -4.34
CA PRO A 71 -4.57 2.11 -5.15
C PRO A 71 -5.21 2.66 -6.43
N ASP A 72 -4.74 3.82 -6.89
CA ASP A 72 -5.12 4.37 -8.19
C ASP A 72 -4.55 3.54 -9.35
N THR A 73 -4.90 3.90 -10.59
CA THR A 73 -4.48 3.17 -11.78
C THR A 73 -2.95 3.03 -11.89
N ALA A 74 -2.18 4.07 -11.57
CA ALA A 74 -0.72 4.05 -11.66
C ALA A 74 -0.12 3.13 -10.59
N ALA A 75 -0.57 3.26 -9.34
CA ALA A 75 -0.17 2.40 -8.24
C ALA A 75 -0.54 0.93 -8.49
N ARG A 76 -1.72 0.66 -9.08
CA ARG A 76 -2.14 -0.68 -9.50
C ARG A 76 -1.19 -1.26 -10.55
N ALA A 77 -0.79 -0.49 -11.55
CA ALA A 77 0.17 -0.92 -12.56
C ALA A 77 1.53 -1.19 -11.93
N TYR A 78 1.99 -0.27 -11.09
CA TYR A 78 3.28 -0.36 -10.43
C TYR A 78 3.40 -1.57 -9.49
N LEU A 79 2.37 -1.85 -8.68
CA LEU A 79 2.30 -3.05 -7.83
C LEU A 79 2.37 -4.36 -8.65
N ARG A 80 1.88 -4.38 -9.90
CA ARG A 80 2.02 -5.53 -10.80
C ARG A 80 3.46 -5.69 -11.26
N VAL A 81 4.12 -4.59 -11.63
CA VAL A 81 5.54 -4.58 -12.04
C VAL A 81 6.43 -5.04 -10.90
N ILE A 82 6.27 -4.48 -9.68
CA ILE A 82 7.01 -4.91 -8.49
C ILE A 82 6.83 -6.42 -8.25
N ARG A 83 5.60 -6.92 -8.37
CA ARG A 83 5.33 -8.36 -8.15
C ARG A 83 6.03 -9.24 -9.18
N ALA A 84 6.11 -8.80 -10.44
CA ALA A 84 6.72 -9.58 -11.51
C ALA A 84 8.25 -9.57 -11.45
N MET A 85 8.85 -8.44 -11.04
CA MET A 85 10.30 -8.23 -11.10
C MET A 85 10.81 -7.38 -9.92
N PRO A 86 10.66 -7.84 -8.67
CA PRO A 86 10.95 -7.02 -7.49
C PRO A 86 12.42 -6.58 -7.41
N ALA A 87 13.36 -7.46 -7.77
CA ALA A 87 14.78 -7.14 -7.76
C ALA A 87 15.16 -6.09 -8.81
N ALA A 88 14.63 -6.20 -10.03
CA ALA A 88 14.92 -5.24 -11.11
C ALA A 88 14.34 -3.85 -10.80
N VAL A 89 13.13 -3.77 -10.25
CA VAL A 89 12.55 -2.49 -9.83
C VAL A 89 13.38 -1.88 -8.70
N ALA A 90 13.78 -2.68 -7.71
CA ALA A 90 14.60 -2.21 -6.61
C ALA A 90 16.00 -1.75 -7.07
N GLU A 91 16.57 -2.36 -8.10
CA GLU A 91 17.81 -1.92 -8.75
C GLU A 91 17.63 -0.55 -9.40
N VAL A 92 16.61 -0.39 -10.24
CA VAL A 92 16.32 0.85 -10.97
C VAL A 92 16.06 2.03 -10.02
N LEU A 93 15.44 1.77 -8.87
CA LEU A 93 15.09 2.80 -7.88
C LEU A 93 16.16 3.02 -6.82
N ARG A 94 17.27 2.29 -6.85
CA ARG A 94 18.39 2.57 -5.96
C ARG A 94 18.93 3.94 -6.36
N GLU A 95 18.94 4.88 -5.42
CA GLU A 95 19.67 6.13 -5.61
C GLU A 95 21.12 5.76 -5.95
N PRO A 96 21.73 6.39 -6.98
CA PRO A 96 23.17 6.26 -7.15
C PRO A 96 23.80 6.72 -5.83
N GLU A 97 24.69 5.89 -5.25
CA GLU A 97 25.45 6.30 -4.08
C GLU A 97 26.04 7.68 -4.40
N GLU A 98 25.73 8.70 -3.57
CA GLU A 98 26.32 10.02 -3.72
C GLU A 98 27.84 9.84 -3.78
N GLU A 99 28.42 10.01 -4.97
CA GLU A 99 29.85 9.93 -5.17
C GLU A 99 30.45 11.10 -4.39
N PRO A 100 31.21 10.86 -3.29
CA PRO A 100 31.72 11.95 -2.48
C PRO A 100 32.68 12.76 -3.34
N ALA A 101 32.39 14.06 -3.46
CA ALA A 101 33.18 15.05 -4.19
C ALA A 101 34.62 15.16 -3.65
#